data_AF-A0A4Q3YLC7-F1
#
_entry.id   AF-A0A4Q3YLC7-F1
#
_cell.length_a   1.000
_cell.length_b   1.000
_cell.length_c   1.000
_cell.angle_alpha   90.00
_cell.angle_beta   90.00
_cell.angle_gamma   90.00
#
_symmetry.space_group_name_H-M   'P 1'
#
loop_
_entity.id
_entity.type
_entity.pdbx_description
1 polymer ?
#
loop_
_entity_poly.entity_id
_entity_poly.type
_entity_poly.pdbx_seq_one_letter_code
_entity_poly.pdbx_strand_id
1 'polypeptide(L)'
;RLQEALGVHWEPIVDTPEERLTYVTLLAKSVLAPVLKELEMDAAQLTAEIERRLGAQAVINTDNLRIEEYRQFTGGTYVQGLDREFEIRPQQVPDTLKPWFSRLVKATRLREVRAMTGFTRIQPPGDGQTNIAQLSITPLDWLPAIEVRGEGIFIEFDRTGLSRWESLEGPKLRAARINDRWAAEWKERNGPTARPLRTITPRFLLVHTFAHALMRQLTLDCGYSSTALRERLYVSDDTANPMAGVLIYTATTDDDGTLGGLQRQGDPKLIDRTIRAAIHAQAWCSSDPLCIEDMMTPEDGLSLAACHSCVLSPETSCEEFNRFLDRAMLVGTPGDPDIGFFHAIAGHGHS
;
A
#
# COMPACT_ATOMS: atom_id res chain seq x y z
N ARG A 1 3.43 17.82 13.55
CA ARG A 1 3.92 17.67 14.94
C ARG A 1 5.31 18.25 15.22
N LEU A 2 6.43 17.77 14.65
CA LEU A 2 7.77 18.30 15.01
C LEU A 2 7.93 19.80 14.67
N GLN A 3 7.59 20.18 13.43
CA GLN A 3 7.62 21.59 12.99
C GLN A 3 6.62 22.47 13.74
N GLU A 4 5.44 21.97 14.07
CA GLU A 4 4.44 22.69 14.90
C GLU A 4 4.87 22.83 16.35
N ALA A 5 5.44 21.78 16.94
CA ALA A 5 5.92 21.77 18.31
C ALA A 5 7.16 22.65 18.48
N LEU A 6 7.99 22.75 17.44
CA LEU A 6 9.12 23.68 17.38
C LEU A 6 8.66 25.11 17.03
N GLY A 7 7.53 25.26 16.34
CA GLY A 7 6.90 26.54 16.02
C GLY A 7 7.88 27.52 15.40
N VAL A 8 8.02 28.69 16.04
CA VAL A 8 8.94 29.77 15.61
C VAL A 8 10.43 29.37 15.63
N HIS A 9 10.78 28.26 16.28
CA HIS A 9 12.16 27.76 16.34
C HIS A 9 12.51 26.82 15.18
N TRP A 10 11.53 26.41 14.37
CA TRP A 10 11.79 25.52 13.24
C TRP A 10 12.77 26.12 12.23
N GLU A 11 12.47 27.28 11.65
CA GLU A 11 13.30 27.92 10.63
C GLU A 11 14.74 28.19 11.14
N PRO A 12 14.96 28.80 12.33
CA PRO A 12 16.30 28.99 12.87
C PRO A 12 17.11 27.69 13.05
N ILE A 13 16.45 26.59 13.45
CA ILE A 13 17.12 25.28 13.63
C ILE A 13 17.49 24.66 12.27
N VAL A 14 16.62 24.81 11.27
CA VAL A 14 16.86 24.28 9.92
C VAL A 14 18.01 25.02 9.24
N ASP A 15 18.03 26.36 9.36
CA ASP A 15 19.01 27.26 8.73
C ASP A 15 20.41 27.24 9.35
N THR A 16 20.62 26.45 10.42
CA THR A 16 21.93 26.30 11.10
C THR A 16 22.46 24.86 10.96
N PRO A 17 22.81 24.38 9.75
CA PRO A 17 23.15 22.98 9.52
C PRO A 17 24.44 22.51 10.19
N GLU A 18 25.47 23.36 10.27
CA GLU A 18 26.79 22.98 10.80
C GLU A 18 26.82 22.89 12.33
N GLU A 19 25.95 23.63 13.03
CA GLU A 19 25.90 23.70 14.50
C GLU A 19 24.55 23.26 15.08
N ARG A 20 23.74 22.53 14.30
CA ARG A 20 22.34 22.21 14.65
C ARG A 20 22.20 21.53 16.01
N LEU A 21 23.05 20.55 16.32
CA LEU A 21 23.04 19.87 17.60
C LEU A 21 23.33 20.82 18.76
N THR A 22 24.32 21.70 18.61
CA THR A 22 24.70 22.71 19.60
C THR A 22 23.54 23.69 19.84
N TYR A 23 22.91 24.14 18.75
CA TYR A 23 21.79 25.07 18.79
C TYR A 23 20.54 24.45 19.44
N VAL A 24 20.17 23.24 19.05
CA VAL A 24 19.06 22.48 19.68
C VAL A 24 19.36 22.20 21.15
N THR A 25 20.60 21.87 21.51
CA THR A 25 21.01 21.64 22.91
C THR A 25 20.91 22.92 23.77
N LEU A 26 21.19 24.10 23.19
CA LEU A 26 21.01 25.38 23.87
C LEU A 26 19.53 25.69 24.11
N LEU A 27 18.70 25.49 23.08
CA LEU A 27 17.25 25.70 23.16
C LEU A 27 16.55 24.68 24.08
N ALA A 28 17.06 23.44 24.14
CA ALA A 28 16.60 22.38 25.04
C ALA A 28 16.68 22.78 26.52
N LYS A 29 17.67 23.59 26.91
CA LYS A 29 17.84 24.10 28.29
C LYS A 29 16.89 25.24 28.63
N SER A 30 16.15 25.77 27.66
CA SER A 30 15.28 26.93 27.83
C SER A 30 13.91 26.67 27.23
N VAL A 31 13.71 27.06 25.98
CA VAL A 31 12.41 27.15 25.32
C VAL A 31 11.85 25.80 24.87
N LEU A 32 12.70 24.81 24.57
CA LEU A 32 12.29 23.50 24.04
C LEU A 32 12.11 22.42 25.12
N ALA A 33 12.37 22.71 26.40
CA ALA A 33 12.18 21.73 27.48
C ALA A 33 10.75 21.14 27.55
N PRO A 34 9.66 21.92 27.39
CA PRO A 34 8.30 21.37 27.39
C PRO A 34 8.04 20.49 26.15
N VAL A 35 8.58 20.89 25.01
CA VAL A 35 8.44 20.19 23.71
C VAL A 35 9.14 18.84 23.75
N LEU A 36 10.36 18.79 24.27
CA LEU A 36 11.12 17.55 24.45
C LEU A 36 10.41 16.58 25.40
N LYS A 37 9.78 17.12 26.45
CA LYS A 37 8.98 16.32 27.39
C LYS A 37 7.69 15.78 26.75
N GLU A 38 7.02 16.57 25.91
CA GLU A 38 5.82 16.11 25.19
C GLU A 38 6.15 15.06 24.13
N LEU A 39 7.29 15.20 23.46
CA LEU A 39 7.73 14.29 22.40
C LEU A 39 8.47 13.06 22.94
N GLU A 40 8.78 13.00 24.23
CA GLU A 40 9.58 11.94 24.87
C GLU A 40 10.96 11.75 24.21
N MET A 41 11.62 12.86 23.84
CA MET A 41 12.90 12.87 23.14
C MET A 41 13.93 13.72 23.88
N ASP A 42 15.21 13.38 23.75
CA ASP A 42 16.32 14.26 24.12
C ASP A 42 16.77 15.18 22.96
N ALA A 43 17.67 16.11 23.23
CA ALA A 43 18.15 17.08 22.24
C ALA A 43 18.86 16.40 21.04
N ALA A 44 19.60 15.31 21.28
CA ALA A 44 20.31 14.59 20.23
C ALA A 44 19.34 13.78 19.35
N GLN A 45 18.35 13.13 19.97
CA GLN A 45 17.27 12.43 19.29
C GLN A 45 16.42 13.39 18.45
N LEU A 46 16.11 14.58 18.98
CA LEU A 46 15.40 15.62 18.25
C LEU A 46 16.22 16.11 17.04
N THR A 47 17.51 16.40 17.22
CA THR A 47 18.38 16.81 16.10
C THR A 47 18.48 15.72 15.03
N ALA A 48 18.65 14.46 15.43
CA ALA A 48 18.69 13.34 14.50
C ALA A 48 17.38 13.19 13.71
N GLU A 49 16.23 13.39 14.35
CA GLU A 49 14.92 13.37 13.69
C GLU A 49 14.72 14.57 12.74
N ILE A 50 15.23 15.76 13.09
CA ILE A 50 15.22 16.94 12.20
C ILE A 50 16.11 16.69 10.98
N GLU A 51 17.32 16.18 11.18
CA GLU A 51 18.25 15.85 10.08
C GLU A 51 17.73 14.76 9.17
N ARG A 52 17.12 13.72 9.76
CA ARG A 52 16.44 12.66 9.01
C ARG A 52 15.30 13.24 8.16
N ARG A 53 14.54 14.22 8.67
CA ARG A 53 13.47 14.90 7.92
C ARG A 53 14.00 15.80 6.81
N LEU A 54 15.03 16.60 7.09
CA LEU A 54 15.62 17.51 6.10
C LEU A 54 16.31 16.73 4.97
N GLY A 55 17.02 15.65 5.31
CA GLY A 55 17.58 14.72 4.32
C GLY A 55 16.51 14.01 3.48
N ALA A 56 15.33 13.76 4.06
CA ALA A 56 14.19 13.21 3.34
C ALA A 56 13.44 14.24 2.48
N GLN A 57 13.48 15.54 2.82
CA GLN A 57 12.84 16.62 2.07
C GLN A 57 13.67 17.12 0.88
N ALA A 58 15.01 17.08 0.98
CA ALA A 58 15.92 17.53 -0.08
C ALA A 58 15.94 16.59 -1.31
N VAL A 59 15.36 15.39 -1.20
CA VAL A 59 15.28 14.39 -2.27
C VAL A 59 13.86 13.81 -2.34
N ILE A 60 12.83 14.67 -2.34
CA ILE A 60 11.47 14.20 -2.67
C ILE A 60 11.43 13.99 -4.18
N ASN A 61 11.35 12.73 -4.59
CA ASN A 61 11.02 12.43 -5.97
C ASN A 61 9.53 12.72 -6.17
N THR A 62 9.20 13.90 -6.70
CA THR A 62 7.82 14.29 -6.99
C THR A 62 7.14 13.35 -7.99
N ASP A 63 7.91 12.60 -8.78
CA ASP A 63 7.39 11.62 -9.73
C ASP A 63 7.04 10.28 -9.05
N ASN A 64 7.54 10.02 -7.84
CA ASN A 64 7.22 8.81 -7.07
C ASN A 64 7.24 9.07 -5.55
N LEU A 65 6.08 9.44 -5.02
CA LEU A 65 5.86 9.73 -3.60
C LEU A 65 5.65 8.47 -2.72
N ARG A 66 5.71 7.25 -3.29
CA ARG A 66 5.34 6.03 -2.56
C ARG A 66 6.23 5.80 -1.34
N ILE A 67 7.51 6.14 -1.43
CA ILE A 67 8.46 5.97 -0.34
C ILE A 67 8.12 6.92 0.81
N GLU A 68 7.82 8.18 0.49
CA GLU A 68 7.47 9.24 1.44
C GLU A 68 6.14 8.95 2.13
N GLU A 69 5.14 8.50 1.38
CA GLU A 69 3.85 8.06 1.93
C GLU A 69 4.01 6.85 2.84
N TYR A 70 4.74 5.82 2.41
CA TYR A 70 5.01 4.64 3.22
C TYR A 70 5.70 4.98 4.54
N ARG A 71 6.62 5.95 4.51
CA ARG A 71 7.29 6.47 5.71
C ARG A 71 6.31 7.13 6.68
N GLN A 72 5.22 7.75 6.22
CA GLN A 72 4.19 8.29 7.12
C GLN A 72 3.53 7.17 7.94
N PHE A 73 3.20 6.05 7.30
CA PHE A 73 2.56 4.92 7.99
C PHE A 73 3.53 4.13 8.88
N THR A 74 4.81 4.05 8.51
CA THR A 74 5.82 3.26 9.25
C THR A 74 6.54 4.04 10.36
N GLY A 75 6.46 5.37 10.37
CA GLY A 75 7.13 6.25 11.34
C GLY A 75 6.67 6.12 12.80
N GLY A 76 5.66 5.29 13.09
CA GLY A 76 5.30 4.82 14.44
C GLY A 76 4.72 5.88 15.39
N THR A 77 4.66 7.14 14.99
CA THR A 77 4.13 8.25 15.79
C THR A 77 2.76 8.67 15.29
N TYR A 78 1.93 9.16 16.21
CA TYR A 78 0.69 9.85 15.85
C TYR A 78 1.03 11.07 14.98
N VAL A 79 0.58 11.03 13.72
CA VAL A 79 0.73 12.15 12.79
C VAL A 79 -0.64 12.82 12.66
N GLN A 80 -0.74 14.04 13.19
CA GLN A 80 -1.68 15.04 12.68
C GLN A 80 -0.94 15.87 11.63
N GLY A 81 -1.47 15.89 10.41
CA GLY A 81 -1.03 16.83 9.38
C GLY A 81 -1.39 18.27 9.79
N LEU A 82 -0.56 19.23 9.38
CA LEU A 82 -0.68 20.67 9.67
C LEU A 82 -2.10 21.21 9.37
N ASP A 83 -2.73 20.70 8.31
CA ASP A 83 -4.03 21.17 7.83
C ASP A 83 -5.21 20.32 8.33
N ARG A 84 -4.96 19.40 9.29
CA ARG A 84 -5.94 18.42 9.77
C ARG A 84 -6.54 17.55 8.65
N GLU A 85 -5.92 17.42 7.48
CA GLU A 85 -6.46 16.62 6.37
C GLU A 85 -5.95 15.16 6.35
N PHE A 86 -4.93 14.88 7.16
CA PHE A 86 -4.35 13.55 7.34
C PHE A 86 -4.17 13.25 8.81
N GLU A 87 -4.70 12.12 9.26
CA GLU A 87 -4.58 11.64 10.63
C GLU A 87 -4.43 10.12 10.65
N ILE A 88 -3.39 9.63 11.30
CA ILE A 88 -3.14 8.20 11.48
C ILE A 88 -3.05 7.82 12.95
N ARG A 89 -3.50 6.60 13.27
CA ARG A 89 -3.47 6.01 14.59
C ARG A 89 -2.89 4.60 14.51
N PRO A 90 -1.60 4.41 14.84
CA PRO A 90 -1.02 3.07 14.96
C PRO A 90 -1.84 2.19 15.91
N GLN A 91 -2.00 0.93 15.55
CA GLN A 91 -2.72 -0.08 16.34
C GLN A 91 -1.79 -1.25 16.67
N GLN A 92 -2.12 -1.98 17.72
CA GLN A 92 -1.45 -3.23 18.01
C GLN A 92 -1.86 -4.29 16.97
N VAL A 93 -0.87 -4.93 16.33
CA VAL A 93 -1.13 -6.12 15.51
C VAL A 93 -1.59 -7.26 16.43
N PRO A 94 -2.76 -7.88 16.18
CA PRO A 94 -3.24 -9.03 16.95
C PRO A 94 -2.21 -10.15 17.02
N ASP A 95 -2.07 -10.80 18.18
CA ASP A 95 -1.07 -11.87 18.38
C ASP A 95 -1.20 -13.00 17.36
N THR A 96 -2.44 -13.29 17.00
CA THR A 96 -2.89 -14.24 15.98
C THR A 96 -2.47 -13.89 14.55
N LEU A 97 -1.96 -12.67 14.31
CA LEU A 97 -1.57 -12.14 12.99
C LEU A 97 -0.10 -11.72 12.92
N LYS A 98 0.60 -11.62 14.06
CA LYS A 98 2.02 -11.26 14.14
C LYS A 98 2.96 -12.09 13.26
N PRO A 99 2.73 -13.39 12.98
CA PRO A 99 3.59 -14.13 12.06
C PRO A 99 3.59 -13.61 10.62
N TRP A 100 2.57 -12.84 10.22
CA TRP A 100 2.39 -12.37 8.84
C TRP A 100 2.44 -10.85 8.69
N PHE A 101 2.17 -10.10 9.76
CA PHE A 101 2.09 -8.64 9.73
C PHE A 101 2.91 -8.02 10.86
N SER A 102 3.64 -6.96 10.53
CA SER A 102 4.48 -6.21 11.47
C SER A 102 3.82 -4.92 11.95
N ARG A 103 2.88 -4.36 11.18
CA ARG A 103 2.24 -3.09 11.51
C ARG A 103 0.79 -3.03 11.03
N LEU A 104 -0.04 -2.39 11.85
CA LEU A 104 -1.42 -2.05 11.56
C LEU A 104 -1.64 -0.58 11.91
N VAL A 105 -2.19 0.21 10.99
CA VAL A 105 -2.43 1.64 11.20
C VAL A 105 -3.80 2.01 10.67
N LYS A 106 -4.57 2.74 11.47
CA LYS A 106 -5.82 3.36 11.02
C LYS A 106 -5.49 4.74 10.44
N ALA A 107 -5.84 4.99 9.19
CA ALA A 107 -5.91 6.34 8.65
C ALA A 107 -7.32 6.88 8.95
N THR A 108 -7.47 7.61 10.06
CA THR A 108 -8.77 8.13 10.50
C THR A 108 -9.22 9.34 9.71
N ARG A 109 -8.28 9.96 8.99
CA ARG A 109 -8.55 10.98 7.99
C ARG A 109 -7.50 10.91 6.90
N LEU A 110 -7.95 10.90 5.66
CA LEU A 110 -7.12 10.90 4.47
C LEU A 110 -7.77 11.80 3.43
N ARG A 111 -6.96 12.58 2.72
CA ARG A 111 -7.39 13.35 1.56
C ARG A 111 -6.66 12.84 0.33
N GLU A 112 -7.43 12.50 -0.69
CA GLU A 112 -6.93 12.12 -2.00
C GLU A 112 -7.37 13.20 -3.01
N VAL A 113 -6.42 13.71 -3.79
CA VAL A 113 -6.70 14.56 -4.94
C VAL A 113 -6.29 13.79 -6.19
N ARG A 114 -7.25 13.54 -7.08
CA ARG A 114 -7.01 12.84 -8.35
C ARG A 114 -7.24 13.80 -9.50
N ALA A 115 -6.19 14.07 -10.24
CA ALA A 115 -6.26 14.83 -11.50
C ALA A 115 -6.33 13.87 -12.68
N MET A 116 -7.24 14.13 -13.61
CA MET A 116 -7.24 13.44 -14.90
C MET A 116 -6.18 14.11 -15.77
N THR A 117 -5.29 13.31 -16.38
CA THR A 117 -4.16 13.77 -17.20
C THR A 117 -4.30 13.44 -18.69
N GLY A 118 -5.21 12.53 -19.04
CA GLY A 118 -5.49 12.13 -20.41
C GLY A 118 -6.31 10.85 -20.50
N PHE A 119 -6.48 10.33 -21.71
CA PHE A 119 -7.14 9.05 -21.95
C PHE A 119 -6.18 8.06 -22.61
N THR A 120 -6.25 6.80 -22.21
CA THR A 120 -5.61 5.69 -22.91
C THR A 120 -6.68 4.72 -23.41
N ARG A 121 -6.34 3.93 -24.43
CA ARG A 121 -7.23 2.89 -24.96
C ARG A 121 -6.51 1.55 -24.89
N ILE A 122 -7.20 0.52 -24.38
CA ILE A 122 -6.73 -0.87 -24.26
C ILE A 122 -5.57 -1.06 -23.27
N GLN A 123 -4.64 -0.11 -23.16
CA GLN A 123 -3.45 -0.21 -22.32
C GLN A 123 -3.54 0.76 -21.13
N PRO A 124 -3.26 0.29 -19.91
CA PRO A 124 -3.26 1.15 -18.74
C PRO A 124 -2.10 2.16 -18.79
N PRO A 125 -2.29 3.37 -18.22
CA PRO A 125 -1.22 4.35 -18.10
C PRO A 125 -0.11 3.83 -17.16
N GLY A 126 1.14 4.10 -17.50
CA GLY A 126 2.30 3.59 -16.75
C GLY A 126 2.94 2.33 -17.35
N ASP A 127 2.47 1.86 -18.51
CA ASP A 127 3.04 0.73 -19.27
C ASP A 127 4.06 1.15 -20.37
N GLY A 128 4.58 2.38 -20.33
CA GLY A 128 5.54 2.92 -21.30
C GLY A 128 4.98 4.06 -22.15
N GLN A 129 5.38 4.17 -23.42
CA GLN A 129 4.85 5.19 -24.35
C GLN A 129 3.40 4.85 -24.73
N THR A 130 2.47 5.15 -23.84
CA THR A 130 1.06 5.21 -24.18
C THR A 130 0.83 6.46 -25.03
N ASN A 131 0.17 6.32 -26.18
CA ASN A 131 -0.45 7.45 -26.89
C ASN A 131 -1.56 8.01 -25.99
N ILE A 132 -1.19 8.81 -24.98
CA ILE A 132 -2.12 9.48 -24.09
C ILE A 132 -2.81 10.55 -24.92
N ALA A 133 -4.10 10.36 -25.18
CA ALA A 133 -4.90 11.38 -25.83
C ALA A 133 -4.99 12.60 -24.91
N GLN A 134 -4.71 13.77 -25.47
CA GLN A 134 -4.77 15.05 -24.75
C GLN A 134 -6.20 15.34 -24.30
N LEU A 135 -6.32 15.99 -23.14
CA LEU A 135 -7.62 16.38 -22.55
C LEU A 135 -8.28 17.54 -23.29
N SER A 136 -7.49 18.31 -24.03
CA SER A 136 -7.90 19.54 -24.68
C SER A 136 -7.17 19.69 -26.00
N ILE A 137 -7.81 20.39 -26.94
CA ILE A 137 -7.21 20.73 -28.24
C ILE A 137 -6.00 21.66 -28.07
N THR A 138 -6.03 22.51 -27.05
CA THR A 138 -4.96 23.44 -26.68
C THR A 138 -4.38 23.07 -25.33
N PRO A 139 -3.06 23.22 -25.09
CA PRO A 139 -2.46 23.02 -23.77
C PRO A 139 -3.15 23.89 -22.70
N LEU A 140 -3.44 23.29 -21.55
CA LEU A 140 -3.99 23.98 -20.37
C LEU A 140 -2.93 24.03 -19.27
N ASP A 141 -2.97 25.09 -18.46
CA ASP A 141 -2.16 25.27 -17.25
C ASP A 141 -2.83 24.68 -15.99
N TRP A 142 -3.99 24.04 -16.14
CA TRP A 142 -4.74 23.37 -15.10
C TRP A 142 -5.21 21.98 -15.54
N LEU A 143 -5.47 21.09 -14.58
CA LEU A 143 -6.06 19.77 -14.80
C LEU A 143 -7.39 19.64 -14.06
N PRO A 144 -8.42 19.01 -14.66
CA PRO A 144 -9.63 18.68 -13.94
C PRO A 144 -9.30 17.64 -12.87
N ALA A 145 -9.69 17.93 -11.62
CA ALA A 145 -9.42 17.08 -10.48
C ALA A 145 -10.66 16.89 -9.61
N ILE A 146 -10.70 15.74 -8.94
CA ILE A 146 -11.66 15.48 -7.87
C ILE A 146 -10.92 15.37 -6.55
N GLU A 147 -11.58 15.81 -5.50
CA GLU A 147 -11.05 15.75 -4.14
C GLU A 147 -11.95 14.85 -3.31
N VAL A 148 -11.35 13.84 -2.69
CA VAL A 148 -12.02 12.88 -1.83
C VAL A 148 -11.43 12.96 -0.44
N ARG A 149 -12.29 13.04 0.58
CA ARG A 149 -11.91 12.87 1.97
C ARG A 149 -12.46 11.55 2.45
N GLY A 150 -11.66 10.83 3.21
CA GLY A 150 -12.00 9.48 3.61
C GLY A 150 -11.15 8.97 4.76
N GLU A 151 -11.18 7.66 4.88
CA GLU A 151 -10.46 6.90 5.90
C GLU A 151 -9.85 5.65 5.29
N GLY A 152 -9.01 4.95 6.05
CA GLY A 152 -8.36 3.75 5.57
C GLY A 152 -7.69 2.91 6.64
N ILE A 153 -7.23 1.75 6.22
CA ILE A 153 -6.47 0.78 7.01
C ILE A 153 -5.19 0.48 6.25
N PHE A 154 -4.06 0.76 6.87
CA PHE A 154 -2.75 0.37 6.37
C PHE A 154 -2.24 -0.86 7.12
N ILE A 155 -1.70 -1.81 6.38
CA ILE A 155 -1.12 -3.05 6.90
C ILE A 155 0.27 -3.23 6.29
N GLU A 156 1.27 -3.47 7.12
CA GLU A 156 2.62 -3.86 6.71
C GLU A 156 2.85 -5.35 7.02
N PHE A 157 3.36 -6.06 6.03
CA PHE A 157 3.72 -7.48 6.15
C PHE A 157 4.95 -7.64 7.06
N ASP A 158 5.04 -8.79 7.73
CA ASP A 158 6.23 -9.15 8.48
C ASP A 158 7.37 -9.51 7.53
N ARG A 159 8.49 -8.79 7.66
CA ARG A 159 9.62 -8.92 6.73
C ARG A 159 10.29 -10.29 6.83
N THR A 160 10.40 -10.83 8.03
CA THR A 160 11.08 -12.12 8.25
C THR A 160 10.25 -13.26 7.67
N GLY A 161 8.95 -13.30 7.95
CA GLY A 161 8.01 -14.25 7.38
C GLY A 161 7.95 -14.16 5.86
N LEU A 162 7.83 -12.93 5.33
CA LEU A 162 7.78 -12.66 3.91
C LEU A 162 9.06 -13.09 3.19
N SER A 163 10.24 -12.74 3.70
CA SER A 163 11.50 -13.12 3.08
C SER A 163 11.79 -14.62 3.12
N ARG A 164 11.29 -15.32 4.16
CA ARG A 164 11.35 -16.78 4.17
C ARG A 164 10.44 -17.37 3.09
N TRP A 165 9.20 -16.91 3.00
CA TRP A 165 8.24 -17.41 2.02
C TRP A 165 8.63 -17.11 0.57
N GLU A 166 9.09 -15.90 0.28
CA GLU A 166 9.51 -15.52 -1.08
C GLU A 166 10.76 -16.30 -1.55
N SER A 167 11.47 -16.99 -0.64
CA SER A 167 12.59 -17.87 -0.95
C SER A 167 12.18 -19.27 -1.45
N LEU A 168 10.93 -19.68 -1.20
CA LEU A 168 10.40 -20.98 -1.60
C LEU A 168 10.26 -21.08 -3.13
N GLU A 169 10.39 -22.30 -3.66
CA GLU A 169 10.34 -22.54 -5.10
C GLU A 169 8.95 -22.26 -5.69
N GLY A 170 7.88 -22.70 -5.02
CA GLY A 170 6.50 -22.53 -5.49
C GLY A 170 6.11 -21.08 -5.82
N PRO A 171 6.19 -20.13 -4.86
CA PRO A 171 5.90 -18.71 -5.11
C PRO A 171 6.81 -18.10 -6.20
N LYS A 172 8.09 -18.47 -6.23
CA LYS A 172 9.04 -18.00 -7.26
C LYS A 172 8.63 -18.43 -8.66
N LEU A 173 8.27 -19.70 -8.84
CA LEU A 173 7.86 -20.24 -10.14
C LEU A 173 6.58 -19.56 -10.65
N ARG A 174 5.61 -19.32 -9.76
CA ARG A 174 4.36 -18.63 -10.13
C ARG A 174 4.61 -17.18 -10.51
N ALA A 175 5.43 -16.45 -9.74
CA ALA A 175 5.83 -15.09 -10.08
C ALA A 175 6.62 -15.01 -11.39
N ALA A 176 7.55 -15.93 -11.63
CA ALA A 176 8.34 -16.00 -12.85
C ALA A 176 7.45 -16.18 -14.09
N ARG A 177 6.44 -17.07 -14.03
CA ARG A 177 5.47 -17.26 -15.13
C ARG A 177 4.77 -15.97 -15.53
N ILE A 178 4.29 -15.19 -14.56
CA ILE A 178 3.64 -13.90 -14.83
C ILE A 178 4.67 -12.88 -15.33
N ASN A 179 5.83 -12.79 -14.69
CA ASN A 179 6.88 -11.84 -15.05
C ASN A 179 7.43 -12.06 -16.46
N ASP A 180 7.58 -13.31 -16.90
CA ASP A 180 8.06 -13.65 -18.24
C ASP A 180 7.04 -13.23 -19.31
N ARG A 181 5.75 -13.47 -19.06
CA ARG A 181 4.65 -13.00 -19.94
C ARG A 181 4.62 -11.47 -20.00
N TRP A 182 4.73 -10.83 -18.84
CA TRP A 182 4.82 -9.37 -18.73
C TRP A 182 6.00 -8.81 -19.52
N ALA A 183 7.19 -9.40 -19.37
CA ALA A 183 8.38 -8.97 -20.09
C ALA A 183 8.28 -9.18 -21.60
N ALA A 184 7.63 -10.26 -22.04
CA ALA A 184 7.37 -10.51 -23.45
C ALA A 184 6.39 -9.48 -24.04
N GLU A 185 5.24 -9.29 -23.38
CA GLU A 185 4.24 -8.28 -23.76
C GLU A 185 4.85 -6.86 -23.80
N TRP A 186 5.66 -6.52 -22.80
CA TRP A 186 6.33 -5.22 -22.75
C TRP A 186 7.21 -4.97 -23.97
N LYS A 187 8.01 -5.97 -24.36
CA LYS A 187 8.91 -5.88 -25.51
C LYS A 187 8.15 -5.81 -26.83
N GLU A 188 7.03 -6.51 -26.93
CA GLU A 188 6.15 -6.41 -28.09
C GLU A 188 5.61 -4.98 -28.27
N ARG A 189 5.25 -4.31 -27.17
CA ARG A 189 4.68 -2.96 -27.18
C ARG A 189 5.73 -1.85 -27.33
N ASN A 190 6.82 -1.94 -26.58
CA ASN A 190 7.82 -0.87 -26.44
C ASN A 190 9.10 -1.11 -27.24
N GLY A 191 9.20 -2.25 -27.92
CA GLY A 191 10.33 -2.65 -28.74
C GLY A 191 11.26 -3.66 -28.06
N PRO A 192 12.07 -4.42 -28.83
CA PRO A 192 12.81 -5.59 -28.32
C PRO A 192 13.85 -5.30 -27.23
N THR A 193 14.37 -4.07 -27.18
CA THR A 193 15.38 -3.62 -26.23
C THR A 193 14.79 -2.92 -25.00
N ALA A 194 13.47 -2.65 -25.00
CA ALA A 194 12.80 -2.01 -23.89
C ALA A 194 12.79 -2.93 -22.66
N ARG A 195 13.04 -2.34 -21.49
CA ARG A 195 12.94 -3.04 -20.21
C ARG A 195 11.62 -2.65 -19.54
N PRO A 196 10.88 -3.61 -18.98
CA PRO A 196 9.71 -3.29 -18.18
C PRO A 196 10.04 -2.34 -17.05
N LEU A 197 9.12 -1.42 -16.74
CA LEU A 197 9.29 -0.46 -15.65
C LEU A 197 9.34 -1.13 -14.27
N ARG A 198 8.83 -2.35 -14.16
CA ARG A 198 8.87 -3.16 -12.94
C ARG A 198 9.02 -4.64 -13.25
N THR A 199 9.63 -5.36 -12.31
CA THR A 199 9.64 -6.81 -12.26
C THR A 199 8.49 -7.28 -11.37
N ILE A 200 7.76 -8.31 -11.82
CA ILE A 200 6.69 -8.91 -11.02
C ILE A 200 7.30 -9.97 -10.11
N THR A 201 7.19 -9.75 -8.80
CA THR A 201 7.81 -10.61 -7.78
C THR A 201 6.76 -11.33 -6.93
N PRO A 202 7.12 -12.40 -6.20
CA PRO A 202 6.19 -13.08 -5.30
C PRO A 202 5.55 -12.12 -4.30
N ARG A 203 6.34 -11.19 -3.77
CA ARG A 203 5.90 -10.11 -2.89
C ARG A 203 4.82 -9.25 -3.52
N PHE A 204 5.02 -8.82 -4.76
CA PHE A 204 4.06 -8.00 -5.48
C PHE A 204 2.72 -8.71 -5.65
N LEU A 205 2.75 -9.96 -6.12
CA LEU A 205 1.55 -10.77 -6.32
C LEU A 205 0.82 -11.04 -5.01
N LEU A 206 1.55 -11.32 -3.94
CA LEU A 206 0.99 -11.53 -2.61
C LEU A 206 0.27 -10.27 -2.09
N VAL A 207 0.96 -9.13 -2.06
CA VAL A 207 0.41 -7.89 -1.49
C VAL A 207 -0.79 -7.41 -2.30
N HIS A 208 -0.70 -7.45 -3.63
CA HIS A 208 -1.79 -7.07 -4.52
C HIS A 208 -3.00 -8.01 -4.38
N THR A 209 -2.79 -9.32 -4.41
CA THR A 209 -3.90 -10.26 -4.27
C THR A 209 -4.53 -10.21 -2.87
N PHE A 210 -3.72 -9.97 -1.83
CA PHE A 210 -4.21 -9.74 -0.48
C PHE A 210 -5.08 -8.48 -0.39
N ALA A 211 -4.67 -7.39 -1.05
CA ALA A 211 -5.43 -6.14 -1.10
C ALA A 211 -6.84 -6.38 -1.66
N HIS A 212 -6.95 -7.14 -2.75
CA HIS A 212 -8.23 -7.51 -3.35
C HIS A 212 -9.09 -8.38 -2.42
N ALA A 213 -8.51 -9.41 -1.81
CA ALA A 213 -9.21 -10.26 -0.84
C ALA A 213 -9.73 -9.45 0.35
N LEU A 214 -8.91 -8.54 0.87
CA LEU A 214 -9.25 -7.67 2.01
C LEU A 214 -10.32 -6.64 1.64
N MET A 215 -10.21 -5.95 0.50
CA MET A 215 -11.25 -5.03 0.01
C MET A 215 -12.61 -5.72 -0.11
N ARG A 216 -12.63 -6.92 -0.68
CA ARG A 216 -13.85 -7.72 -0.83
C ARG A 216 -14.49 -8.02 0.53
N GLN A 217 -13.70 -8.46 1.51
CA GLN A 217 -14.22 -8.74 2.85
C GLN A 217 -14.66 -7.47 3.58
N LEU A 218 -13.91 -6.38 3.49
CA LEU A 218 -14.26 -5.09 4.11
C LEU A 218 -15.55 -4.51 3.54
N THR A 219 -15.79 -4.70 2.24
CA THR A 219 -17.04 -4.33 1.57
C THR A 219 -18.23 -5.05 2.22
N LEU A 220 -18.10 -6.35 2.49
CA LEU A 220 -19.13 -7.16 3.17
C LEU A 220 -19.30 -6.75 4.64
N ASP A 221 -18.20 -6.55 5.36
CA ASP A 221 -18.23 -6.25 6.80
C ASP A 221 -18.76 -4.84 7.10
N CYS A 222 -18.55 -3.89 6.19
CA CYS A 222 -18.97 -2.49 6.37
C CYS A 222 -20.25 -2.13 5.60
N GLY A 223 -20.70 -2.95 4.65
CA GLY A 223 -21.83 -2.64 3.77
C GLY A 223 -21.51 -1.60 2.69
N TYR A 224 -20.23 -1.38 2.38
CA TYR A 224 -19.82 -0.49 1.30
C TYR A 224 -20.23 -1.05 -0.07
N SER A 225 -20.36 -0.17 -1.07
CA SER A 225 -20.31 -0.61 -2.47
C SER A 225 -18.93 -1.19 -2.79
N SER A 226 -18.85 -2.18 -3.67
CA SER A 226 -17.56 -2.73 -4.13
C SER A 226 -16.67 -1.69 -4.82
N THR A 227 -17.24 -0.57 -5.29
CA THR A 227 -16.53 0.56 -5.90
C THR A 227 -16.11 1.63 -4.91
N ALA A 228 -16.50 1.52 -3.64
CA ALA A 228 -16.25 2.54 -2.63
C ALA A 228 -14.84 2.44 -2.01
N LEU A 229 -14.19 1.29 -2.14
CA LEU A 229 -12.83 1.06 -1.62
C LEU A 229 -11.82 1.06 -2.77
N ARG A 230 -10.63 1.57 -2.47
CA ARG A 230 -9.44 1.52 -3.34
C ARG A 230 -8.27 0.96 -2.57
N GLU A 231 -7.34 0.39 -3.31
CA GLU A 231 -6.03 0.02 -2.78
C GLU A 231 -4.97 1.07 -3.15
N ARG A 232 -3.91 1.10 -2.35
CA ARG A 232 -2.65 1.73 -2.69
C ARG A 232 -1.53 0.80 -2.26
N LEU A 233 -0.73 0.35 -3.22
CA LEU A 233 0.26 -0.71 -3.02
C LEU A 233 1.62 -0.11 -2.66
N TYR A 234 2.23 -0.59 -1.58
CA TYR A 234 3.60 -0.22 -1.18
C TYR A 234 4.49 -1.45 -1.29
N VAL A 235 4.94 -1.73 -2.51
CA VAL A 235 5.80 -2.87 -2.81
C VAL A 235 7.09 -2.39 -3.44
N SER A 236 8.21 -2.77 -2.84
CA SER A 236 9.54 -2.47 -3.35
C SER A 236 10.52 -3.55 -2.89
N ASP A 237 11.31 -4.04 -3.83
CA ASP A 237 12.42 -4.97 -3.60
C ASP A 237 13.78 -4.25 -3.52
N ASP A 238 13.77 -2.91 -3.57
CA ASP A 238 14.96 -2.09 -3.33
C ASP A 238 15.47 -2.32 -1.90
N THR A 239 16.75 -2.66 -1.77
CA THR A 239 17.40 -2.88 -0.48
C THR A 239 17.53 -1.59 0.32
N ALA A 240 17.57 -0.42 -0.34
CA ALA A 240 17.62 0.87 0.33
C ALA A 240 16.25 1.29 0.87
N ASN A 241 15.17 1.01 0.15
CA ASN A 241 13.80 1.32 0.57
C ASN A 241 12.85 0.13 0.35
N PRO A 242 12.99 -0.94 1.15
CA PRO A 242 12.16 -2.13 1.00
C PRO A 242 10.76 -1.88 1.57
N MET A 243 9.74 -2.11 0.75
CA MET A 243 8.33 -1.89 1.10
C MET A 243 7.52 -3.17 0.87
N ALA A 244 6.66 -3.49 1.84
CA ALA A 244 5.71 -4.60 1.75
C ALA A 244 4.46 -4.26 2.56
N GLY A 245 3.62 -3.40 2.01
CA GLY A 245 2.39 -2.98 2.68
C GLY A 245 1.32 -2.57 1.69
N VAL A 246 0.12 -2.40 2.22
CA VAL A 246 -1.04 -1.94 1.47
C VAL A 246 -1.85 -0.98 2.34
N LEU A 247 -2.36 0.06 1.71
CA LEU A 247 -3.42 0.91 2.26
C LEU A 247 -4.72 0.60 1.52
N ILE A 248 -5.76 0.22 2.26
CA ILE A 248 -7.13 0.17 1.76
C ILE A 248 -7.85 1.41 2.28
N TYR A 249 -8.43 2.21 1.38
CA TYR A 249 -9.06 3.48 1.74
C TYR A 249 -10.36 3.71 0.98
N THR A 250 -11.23 4.56 1.52
CA THR A 250 -12.48 4.98 0.86
C THR A 250 -12.20 5.97 -0.27
N ALA A 251 -12.90 5.81 -1.39
CA ALA A 251 -12.65 6.53 -2.64
C ALA A 251 -13.84 7.32 -3.19
N THR A 252 -14.93 7.41 -2.41
CA THR A 252 -16.16 8.12 -2.75
C THR A 252 -16.36 9.34 -1.85
N THR A 253 -16.94 10.39 -2.41
CA THR A 253 -17.30 11.63 -1.71
C THR A 253 -18.64 11.53 -0.96
N ASP A 254 -19.40 10.47 -1.21
CA ASP A 254 -20.75 10.29 -0.69
C ASP A 254 -20.71 9.93 0.81
N ASP A 255 -21.86 10.05 1.49
CA ASP A 255 -22.04 9.87 2.94
C ASP A 255 -21.40 8.57 3.49
N ASP A 256 -21.23 7.54 2.66
CA ASP A 256 -20.50 6.31 2.95
C ASP A 256 -19.06 6.57 3.46
N GLY A 257 -18.34 7.54 2.89
CA GLY A 257 -16.91 7.81 3.18
C GLY A 257 -16.61 8.48 4.52
N THR A 258 -17.63 8.85 5.30
CA THR A 258 -17.46 9.70 6.51
C THR A 258 -18.06 9.13 7.79
N LEU A 259 -18.74 7.98 7.72
CA LEU A 259 -19.43 7.37 8.88
C LEU A 259 -18.51 6.59 9.84
N GLY A 260 -17.20 6.51 9.55
CA GLY A 260 -16.24 5.82 10.43
C GLY A 260 -16.26 4.30 10.31
N GLY A 261 -16.94 3.74 9.30
CA GLY A 261 -17.15 2.31 9.12
C GLY A 261 -15.86 1.56 8.83
N LEU A 262 -15.05 2.04 7.88
CA LEU A 262 -13.81 1.41 7.47
C LEU A 262 -12.73 1.54 8.56
N GLN A 263 -12.51 2.74 9.12
CA GLN A 263 -11.46 2.87 10.15
C GLN A 263 -11.76 2.00 11.37
N ARG A 264 -13.04 1.81 11.71
CA ARG A 264 -13.45 0.98 12.84
C ARG A 264 -13.05 -0.48 12.62
N GLN A 265 -13.10 -0.99 11.39
CA GLN A 265 -12.59 -2.33 11.11
C GLN A 265 -11.09 -2.47 11.38
N GLY A 266 -10.33 -1.36 11.40
CA GLY A 266 -8.93 -1.34 11.80
C GLY A 266 -8.69 -1.55 13.31
N ASP A 267 -9.73 -1.68 14.13
CA ASP A 267 -9.57 -2.06 15.54
C ASP A 267 -9.04 -3.51 15.65
N PRO A 268 -8.06 -3.80 16.54
CA PRO A 268 -7.35 -5.09 16.54
C PRO A 268 -8.25 -6.35 16.56
N LYS A 269 -9.37 -6.32 17.29
CA LYS A 269 -10.30 -7.46 17.35
C LYS A 269 -11.10 -7.64 16.07
N LEU A 270 -11.48 -6.54 15.41
CA LEU A 270 -12.29 -6.58 14.20
C LEU A 270 -11.43 -6.98 13.00
N ILE A 271 -10.25 -6.36 12.87
CA ILE A 271 -9.35 -6.64 11.75
C ILE A 271 -8.84 -8.09 11.74
N ASP A 272 -8.63 -8.71 12.91
CA ASP A 272 -8.26 -10.14 12.99
C ASP A 272 -9.32 -11.01 12.34
N ARG A 273 -10.59 -10.78 12.70
CA ARG A 273 -11.73 -11.50 12.12
C ARG A 273 -11.84 -11.25 10.62
N THR A 274 -11.74 -9.99 10.20
CA THR A 274 -11.83 -9.59 8.78
C THR A 274 -10.72 -10.22 7.95
N ILE A 275 -9.46 -10.16 8.38
CA ILE A 275 -8.33 -10.76 7.64
C ILE A 275 -8.47 -12.28 7.54
N ARG A 276 -8.84 -12.94 8.64
CA ARG A 276 -9.08 -14.40 8.63
C ARG A 276 -10.20 -14.77 7.67
N ALA A 277 -11.34 -14.06 7.72
CA ALA A 277 -12.45 -14.28 6.81
C ALA A 277 -12.04 -14.04 5.35
N ALA A 278 -11.29 -12.96 5.07
CA ALA A 278 -10.76 -12.67 3.74
C ALA A 278 -9.89 -13.81 3.21
N ILE A 279 -8.98 -14.34 4.02
CA ILE A 279 -8.09 -15.46 3.65
C ILE A 279 -8.88 -16.75 3.46
N HIS A 280 -9.78 -17.10 4.38
CA HIS A 280 -10.61 -18.30 4.26
C HIS A 280 -11.50 -18.27 3.02
N ALA A 281 -12.05 -17.10 2.66
CA ALA A 281 -12.84 -16.94 1.43
C ALA A 281 -12.02 -17.24 0.17
N GLN A 282 -10.68 -17.10 0.21
CA GLN A 282 -9.82 -17.45 -0.92
C GLN A 282 -9.48 -18.92 -1.01
N ALA A 283 -9.80 -19.74 -0.01
CA ALA A 283 -9.56 -21.19 -0.05
C ALA A 283 -10.45 -21.91 -1.09
N TRP A 284 -11.62 -21.34 -1.41
CA TRP A 284 -12.57 -21.96 -2.33
C TRP A 284 -13.09 -20.96 -3.36
N CYS A 285 -13.12 -21.38 -4.64
CA CYS A 285 -13.73 -20.61 -5.71
C CYS A 285 -14.80 -21.44 -6.41
N SER A 286 -15.95 -20.83 -6.71
CA SER A 286 -17.03 -21.50 -7.46
C SER A 286 -16.65 -21.89 -8.88
N SER A 287 -15.54 -21.35 -9.40
CA SER A 287 -14.97 -21.66 -10.71
C SER A 287 -13.85 -22.70 -10.64
N ASP A 288 -13.62 -23.33 -9.49
CA ASP A 288 -12.66 -24.43 -9.37
C ASP A 288 -13.18 -25.71 -10.04
N PRO A 289 -12.29 -26.55 -10.63
CA PRO A 289 -10.82 -26.42 -10.64
C PRO A 289 -10.26 -25.47 -11.70
N LEU A 290 -11.08 -25.02 -12.65
CA LEU A 290 -10.61 -24.21 -13.80
C LEU A 290 -9.91 -22.91 -13.37
N CYS A 291 -10.34 -22.30 -12.27
CA CYS A 291 -9.69 -21.11 -11.71
C CYS A 291 -8.32 -21.44 -11.10
N ILE A 292 -8.23 -22.40 -10.18
CA ILE A 292 -6.96 -22.70 -9.47
C ILE A 292 -5.90 -23.35 -10.35
N GLU A 293 -6.31 -24.02 -11.44
CA GLU A 293 -5.41 -24.62 -12.43
C GLU A 293 -4.97 -23.62 -13.52
N ASP A 294 -5.27 -22.33 -13.36
CA ASP A 294 -4.94 -21.25 -14.30
C ASP A 294 -5.55 -21.45 -15.71
N MET A 295 -6.66 -22.22 -15.82
CA MET A 295 -7.32 -22.53 -17.10
C MET A 295 -8.34 -21.47 -17.53
N MET A 296 -8.66 -20.52 -16.64
CA MET A 296 -9.54 -19.37 -16.90
C MET A 296 -8.76 -18.05 -17.09
N THR A 297 -7.45 -18.15 -17.37
CA THR A 297 -6.57 -16.98 -17.45
C THR A 297 -7.11 -15.96 -18.47
N PRO A 298 -7.14 -14.64 -18.14
CA PRO A 298 -7.49 -13.60 -19.10
C PRO A 298 -6.61 -13.66 -20.36
N GLU A 299 -7.07 -13.08 -21.47
CA GLU A 299 -6.33 -13.10 -22.75
C GLU A 299 -4.89 -12.57 -22.63
N ASP A 300 -4.63 -11.66 -21.68
CA ASP A 300 -3.29 -11.11 -21.45
C ASP A 300 -2.32 -12.09 -20.78
N GLY A 301 -2.82 -13.13 -20.09
CA GLY A 301 -1.97 -14.09 -19.40
C GLY A 301 -1.32 -13.57 -18.11
N LEU A 302 -1.70 -12.40 -17.59
CA LEU A 302 -0.93 -11.71 -16.55
C LEU A 302 -1.43 -11.91 -15.13
N SER A 303 -2.47 -12.71 -14.99
CA SER A 303 -2.93 -13.25 -13.72
C SER A 303 -2.95 -14.78 -13.83
N LEU A 304 -3.01 -15.47 -12.70
CA LEU A 304 -3.09 -16.94 -12.66
C LEU A 304 -4.44 -17.35 -12.08
N ALA A 305 -4.51 -17.76 -10.80
CA ALA A 305 -5.75 -18.13 -10.15
C ALA A 305 -6.57 -16.89 -9.75
N ALA A 306 -7.15 -16.20 -10.75
CA ALA A 306 -7.92 -14.97 -10.58
C ALA A 306 -9.16 -14.94 -11.48
N CYS A 307 -10.34 -14.73 -10.88
CA CYS A 307 -11.61 -14.54 -11.60
C CYS A 307 -12.59 -13.67 -10.80
N HIS A 308 -13.73 -13.31 -11.41
CA HIS A 308 -14.78 -12.49 -10.79
C HIS A 308 -15.36 -13.10 -9.51
N SER A 309 -15.30 -14.43 -9.39
CA SER A 309 -15.81 -15.14 -8.22
C SER A 309 -14.91 -15.00 -6.98
N CYS A 310 -13.61 -14.74 -7.15
CA CYS A 310 -12.64 -14.73 -6.04
C CYS A 310 -11.97 -13.37 -5.82
N VAL A 311 -11.06 -12.94 -6.71
CA VAL A 311 -10.14 -11.82 -6.47
C VAL A 311 -10.23 -10.68 -7.46
N LEU A 312 -11.03 -10.73 -8.52
CA LEU A 312 -11.21 -9.53 -9.35
C LEU A 312 -12.05 -8.48 -8.59
N SER A 313 -11.62 -7.22 -8.67
CA SER A 313 -12.25 -6.05 -8.06
C SER A 313 -12.74 -5.09 -9.16
N PRO A 314 -13.61 -4.09 -8.90
CA PRO A 314 -13.87 -3.05 -9.90
C PRO A 314 -12.57 -2.40 -10.37
N GLU A 315 -12.44 -2.14 -11.67
CA GLU A 315 -11.19 -1.62 -12.25
C GLU A 315 -10.78 -0.28 -11.63
N THR A 316 -11.76 0.56 -11.26
CA THR A 316 -11.52 1.83 -10.56
C THR A 316 -11.05 1.66 -9.12
N SER A 317 -10.99 0.44 -8.58
CA SER A 317 -10.52 0.14 -7.23
C SER A 317 -9.06 -0.33 -7.19
N CYS A 318 -8.54 -0.85 -8.31
CA CYS A 318 -7.24 -1.49 -8.44
C CYS A 318 -6.22 -0.57 -9.13
N GLU A 319 -4.99 -0.49 -8.61
CA GLU A 319 -3.92 0.32 -9.25
C GLU A 319 -3.38 -0.35 -10.53
N GLU A 320 -3.52 -1.67 -10.63
CA GLU A 320 -2.95 -2.50 -11.70
C GLU A 320 -4.02 -3.03 -12.68
N PHE A 321 -5.23 -2.47 -12.64
CA PHE A 321 -6.33 -2.83 -13.55
C PHE A 321 -6.61 -4.34 -13.59
N ASN A 322 -6.64 -4.98 -12.42
CA ASN A 322 -6.84 -6.42 -12.23
C ASN A 322 -5.76 -7.34 -12.87
N ARG A 323 -4.59 -6.82 -13.22
CA ARG A 323 -3.44 -7.61 -13.69
C ARG A 323 -2.58 -8.04 -12.50
N PHE A 324 -1.78 -9.10 -12.65
CA PHE A 324 -0.85 -9.55 -11.62
C PHE A 324 -1.56 -10.00 -10.33
N LEU A 325 -2.58 -10.86 -10.49
CA LEU A 325 -3.34 -11.47 -9.39
C LEU A 325 -3.20 -12.99 -9.39
N ASP A 326 -3.14 -13.57 -8.19
CA ASP A 326 -3.04 -15.02 -8.03
C ASP A 326 -3.42 -15.45 -6.61
N ARG A 327 -4.65 -15.96 -6.42
CA ARG A 327 -5.12 -16.35 -5.07
C ARG A 327 -4.32 -17.50 -4.47
N ALA A 328 -3.63 -18.30 -5.29
CA ALA A 328 -2.73 -19.35 -4.80
C ALA A 328 -1.57 -18.78 -3.98
N MET A 329 -1.16 -17.53 -4.21
CA MET A 329 -0.17 -16.85 -3.36
C MET A 329 -0.65 -16.64 -1.92
N LEU A 330 -1.97 -16.61 -1.70
CA LEU A 330 -2.57 -16.45 -0.37
C LEU A 330 -2.72 -17.79 0.34
N VAL A 331 -3.34 -18.77 -0.32
CA VAL A 331 -3.82 -20.01 0.33
C VAL A 331 -3.15 -21.28 -0.18
N GLY A 332 -2.32 -21.18 -1.21
CA GLY A 332 -1.68 -22.31 -1.88
C GLY A 332 -2.58 -22.95 -2.93
N THR A 333 -2.16 -24.10 -3.43
CA THR A 333 -2.96 -24.94 -4.32
C THR A 333 -3.33 -26.25 -3.63
N PRO A 334 -4.36 -26.99 -4.10
CA PRO A 334 -4.69 -28.29 -3.53
C PRO A 334 -3.53 -29.30 -3.52
N GLY A 335 -2.64 -29.23 -4.52
CA GLY A 335 -1.47 -30.11 -4.64
C GLY A 335 -0.22 -29.62 -3.90
N ASP A 336 -0.16 -28.32 -3.57
CA ASP A 336 0.97 -27.70 -2.88
C ASP A 336 0.47 -26.49 -2.05
N PRO A 337 0.05 -26.74 -0.78
CA PRO A 337 -0.41 -25.70 0.12
C PRO A 337 0.69 -24.71 0.53
N ASP A 338 1.96 -25.11 0.50
CA ASP A 338 3.09 -24.30 0.98
C ASP A 338 3.40 -23.11 0.06
N ILE A 339 2.82 -23.09 -1.15
CA ILE A 339 2.78 -21.91 -2.02
C ILE A 339 2.08 -20.73 -1.33
N GLY A 340 1.07 -20.99 -0.49
CA GLY A 340 0.27 -19.94 0.14
C GLY A 340 0.98 -19.29 1.32
N PHE A 341 1.14 -17.97 1.31
CA PHE A 341 1.71 -17.24 2.44
C PHE A 341 0.91 -17.44 3.74
N PHE A 342 -0.41 -17.59 3.62
CA PHE A 342 -1.34 -17.77 4.72
C PHE A 342 -1.87 -19.21 4.84
N HIS A 343 -1.16 -20.21 4.30
CA HIS A 343 -1.61 -21.61 4.30
C HIS A 343 -1.99 -22.13 5.70
N ALA A 344 -1.26 -21.72 6.75
CA ALA A 344 -1.58 -22.08 8.13
C ALA A 344 -2.88 -21.44 8.66
N ILE A 345 -3.31 -20.29 8.14
CA ILE A 345 -4.63 -19.73 8.45
C ILE A 345 -5.70 -20.51 7.70
N ALA A 346 -5.48 -20.75 6.40
CA ALA A 346 -6.44 -21.45 5.54
C ALA A 346 -6.73 -22.90 6.01
N GLY A 347 -5.71 -23.61 6.51
CA GLY A 347 -5.81 -25.01 6.95
C GLY A 347 -6.58 -25.26 8.25
N HIS A 348 -6.85 -24.23 9.06
CA HIS A 348 -7.55 -24.38 10.35
C HIS A 348 -9.09 -24.36 10.25
N GLY A 349 -9.67 -24.48 9.05
CA GLY A 349 -11.12 -24.54 8.83
C GLY A 349 -11.77 -25.93 8.98
N HIS A 350 -11.01 -26.96 9.39
CA HIS A 350 -11.47 -28.35 9.48
C HIS A 350 -11.16 -29.01 10.85
N SER A 351 -11.45 -28.31 11.94
CA SER A 351 -11.48 -28.91 13.28
C SER A 351 -12.77 -28.59 14.01
#